data_AF-A0A1F8FXB2-F1
#
_entry.id   AF-A0A1F8FXB2-F1
#
_cell.length_a   1.000
_cell.length_b   1.000
_cell.length_c   1.000
_cell.angle_alpha   90.00
_cell.angle_beta   90.00
_cell.angle_gamma   90.00
#
_symmetry.space_group_name_H-M   'P 1'
#
loop_
_entity.id
_entity.type
_entity.pdbx_description
1 polymer ?
#
loop_
_entity_poly.entity_id
_entity_poly.type
_entity_poly.pdbx_seq_one_letter_code
_entity_poly.pdbx_strand_id
1 'polypeptide(L)'
;MVEVKRKPNESIGSMLRRFNRFVQQSGVLIKAKRSQFRQKKLTERKEKNAAIMGMHLADLRRRLEKLGKYNDETFEEEKRKLKQEIDL
;
A
#
# COMPACT_ATOMS: atom_id res chain seq x y z
N MET A 1 18.63 11.19 2.91
CA MET A 1 18.55 12.40 3.76
C MET A 1 17.54 13.33 3.11
N VAL A 2 16.51 13.74 3.83
CA VAL A 2 15.43 14.60 3.30
C VAL A 2 15.78 16.03 3.74
N GLU A 3 16.46 16.77 2.87
CA GLU A 3 16.89 18.14 3.16
C GLU A 3 16.15 19.13 2.25
N VAL A 4 15.70 20.24 2.82
CA VAL A 4 15.13 21.36 2.07
C VAL A 4 15.84 22.63 2.49
N LYS A 5 16.46 23.31 1.52
CA LYS A 5 17.03 24.65 1.70
C LYS A 5 16.02 25.74 1.33
N ARG A 6 16.11 26.88 2.01
CA ARG A 6 15.26 28.04 1.77
C ARG A 6 15.64 28.68 0.43
N LYS A 7 14.64 28.99 -0.40
CA LYS A 7 14.85 29.74 -1.64
C LYS A 7 14.86 31.26 -1.38
N PRO A 8 15.53 32.06 -2.22
CA PRO A 8 15.42 33.52 -2.15
C PRO A 8 13.95 33.93 -2.32
N ASN A 9 13.50 34.92 -1.53
CA ASN A 9 12.11 35.41 -1.49
C ASN A 9 11.05 34.38 -1.05
N GLU A 10 11.45 33.27 -0.42
CA GLU A 10 10.51 32.31 0.13
C GLU A 10 10.13 32.62 1.58
N SER A 11 8.83 32.55 1.89
CA SER A 11 8.35 32.60 3.28
C SER A 11 8.68 31.30 4.02
N ILE A 12 8.90 31.39 5.34
CA ILE A 12 9.20 30.22 6.18
C ILE A 12 8.08 29.17 6.09
N GLY A 13 6.82 29.62 6.02
CA GLY A 13 5.67 28.73 5.87
C GLY A 13 5.67 27.94 4.56
N SER A 14 6.05 28.57 3.43
CA SER A 14 6.20 27.86 2.14
C SER A 14 7.27 26.78 2.23
N MET A 15 8.41 27.11 2.84
CA MET A 15 9.52 26.17 3.02
C MET A 15 9.08 24.94 3.83
N LEU A 16 8.35 25.13 4.93
CA LEU A 16 7.83 24.04 5.76
C LEU A 16 6.84 23.14 5.01
N ARG A 17 5.99 23.70 4.15
CA ARG A 17 5.08 22.90 3.31
C ARG A 17 5.85 22.02 2.33
N ARG A 18 6.91 22.56 1.69
CA ARG A 18 7.78 21.77 0.81
C ARG A 18 8.49 20.67 1.57
N PHE A 19 9.01 20.97 2.76
CA PHE A 19 9.62 19.97 3.64
C PHE A 19 8.63 18.85 3.97
N ASN A 20 7.42 19.18 4.42
CA ASN A 20 6.39 18.18 4.72
C ASN A 20 6.06 17.32 3.51
N ARG A 21 5.87 17.92 2.33
CA ARG A 21 5.61 17.17 1.10
C ARG A 21 6.78 16.24 0.74
N PHE A 22 8.01 16.70 0.91
CA PHE A 22 9.21 15.92 0.62
C PHE A 22 9.40 14.77 1.63
N VAL A 23 9.08 14.97 2.91
CA VAL A 23 9.04 13.91 3.93
C VAL A 23 7.98 12.86 3.59
N GLN A 24 6.79 13.28 3.16
CA GLN A 24 5.74 12.36 2.75
C GLN A 24 6.13 11.56 1.51
N GLN A 25 6.64 12.23 0.47
CA GLN A 25 7.06 11.59 -0.79
C GLN A 25 8.25 10.65 -0.60
N SER A 26 9.22 11.03 0.24
CA SER A 26 10.38 10.18 0.53
C SER A 26 10.00 8.93 1.32
N GLY A 27 8.82 8.88 1.95
CA GLY A 27 8.33 7.72 2.70
C GLY A 27 9.22 7.37 3.89
N VAL A 28 10.11 8.27 4.33
CA VAL A 28 11.11 7.99 5.38
C VAL A 28 10.47 7.54 6.69
N LEU A 29 9.34 8.14 7.05
CA LEU A 29 8.57 7.77 8.23
C LEU A 29 7.92 6.39 8.09
N ILE A 30 7.39 6.05 6.91
CA ILE A 30 6.78 4.74 6.65
C ILE A 30 7.87 3.65 6.73
N LYS A 31 9.03 3.91 6.12
CA LYS A 31 10.18 3.00 6.18
C LYS A 31 10.64 2.79 7.62
N ALA A 32 10.83 3.87 8.38
CA ALA A 32 11.26 3.81 9.77
C ALA A 32 10.27 3.03 10.64
N LYS A 33 8.96 3.29 10.51
CA LYS A 33 7.90 2.55 11.22
C LYS A 33 7.90 1.07 10.84
N ARG A 34 8.06 0.74 9.56
CA ARG A 34 8.09 -0.66 9.08
C ARG A 34 9.31 -1.42 9.58
N SER A 35 10.47 -0.77 9.66
CA SER A 35 11.72 -1.38 10.12
C SER A 35 11.92 -1.33 11.64
N GLN A 36 10.99 -0.75 12.40
CA GLN A 36 11.07 -0.65 13.86
C GLN A 36 11.22 -2.02 14.54
N PHE A 37 10.63 -3.06 13.95
CA PHE A 37 10.67 -4.43 14.47
C PHE A 37 11.23 -5.40 13.43
N ARG A 38 11.96 -6.43 13.89
CA ARG A 38 12.45 -7.50 13.02
C ARG A 38 11.28 -8.31 12.46
N GLN A 39 11.16 -8.32 11.13
CA GLN A 39 10.23 -9.20 10.43
C GLN A 39 10.95 -10.51 10.08
N LYS A 40 10.31 -11.66 10.35
CA LYS A 40 10.84 -12.97 9.91
C LYS A 40 10.67 -13.08 8.40
N LYS A 41 11.64 -13.70 7.72
CA LYS A 41 11.50 -14.04 6.29
C LYS A 41 10.32 -15.01 6.14
N LEU A 42 9.52 -14.81 5.09
CA LEU A 42 8.43 -15.72 4.75
C LEU A 42 9.00 -17.06 4.28
N THR A 43 8.26 -18.14 4.51
CA THR A 43 8.58 -19.44 3.92
C THR A 43 8.15 -19.46 2.46
N GLU A 44 8.79 -20.28 1.64
CA GLU A 44 8.46 -20.39 0.21
C GLU A 44 6.97 -20.66 -0.03
N ARG A 45 6.35 -21.54 0.77
CA ARG A 45 4.90 -21.81 0.72
C ARG A 45 4.06 -20.54 0.96
N LYS A 46 4.43 -19.73 1.96
CA LYS A 46 3.69 -18.49 2.27
C LYS A 46 3.87 -17.44 1.18
N GLU A 47 5.05 -17.36 0.57
CA GLU A 47 5.30 -16.47 -0.58
C GLU A 47 4.45 -16.88 -1.78
N LYS A 48 4.41 -18.19 -2.10
CA LYS A 48 3.58 -18.74 -3.18
C LYS A 48 2.08 -18.52 -2.95
N ASN A 49 1.57 -18.84 -1.76
CA ASN A 49 0.15 -18.63 -1.43
C ASN A 49 -0.24 -17.14 -1.51
N ALA A 50 0.64 -16.24 -1.06
CA ALA A 50 0.40 -14.80 -1.15
C ALA A 50 0.34 -14.32 -2.62
N ALA A 51 1.22 -14.83 -3.48
CA ALA A 51 1.22 -14.51 -4.91
C ALA A 51 -0.06 -15.03 -5.60
N ILE A 52 -0.45 -16.28 -5.33
CA ILE A 52 -1.68 -16.88 -5.87
C ILE A 52 -2.90 -16.05 -5.43
N MET A 53 -3.00 -15.72 -4.14
CA MET A 53 -4.09 -14.88 -3.63
C MET A 53 -4.12 -13.50 -4.30
N GLY A 54 -2.95 -12.90 -4.53
CA GLY A 54 -2.82 -11.63 -5.24
C GLY A 54 -3.39 -11.69 -6.67
N MET A 55 -3.14 -12.78 -7.40
CA MET A 55 -3.69 -13.00 -8.74
C MET A 55 -5.22 -13.10 -8.71
N HIS A 56 -5.77 -13.93 -7.81
CA HIS A 56 -7.23 -14.07 -7.69
C HIS A 56 -7.92 -12.76 -7.30
N LEU A 57 -7.32 -11.96 -6.41
CA LEU A 57 -7.85 -10.65 -6.05
C LEU A 57 -7.85 -9.68 -7.24
N ALA A 58 -6.80 -9.70 -8.06
CA ALA A 58 -6.72 -8.87 -9.26
C ALA A 58 -7.77 -9.28 -10.31
N ASP A 59 -8.05 -10.57 -10.45
CA ASP A 59 -9.12 -11.08 -11.33
C ASP A 59 -10.51 -10.75 -10.79
N LEU A 60 -10.73 -10.92 -9.48
CA LEU A 60 -11.98 -10.55 -8.81
C LEU A 60 -12.30 -9.07 -9.02
N ARG A 61 -11.31 -8.21 -8.79
CA ARG A 61 -11.45 -6.77 -9.01
C ARG A 61 -11.84 -6.45 -10.46
N ARG A 62 -11.11 -7.01 -11.43
CA ARG A 62 -11.41 -6.84 -12.86
C ARG A 62 -12.82 -7.33 -13.22
N ARG A 63 -13.27 -8.43 -12.62
CA ARG A 63 -14.62 -8.96 -12.81
C ARG A 63 -15.68 -8.01 -12.28
N LEU A 64 -15.52 -7.50 -11.05
CA LEU A 64 -16.47 -6.58 -10.42
C LEU A 64 -16.54 -5.24 -11.16
N GLU A 65 -15.40 -4.70 -11.61
CA GLU A 65 -15.33 -3.50 -12.45
C GLU A 65 -16.08 -3.71 -13.77
N LYS A 66 -15.85 -4.83 -14.47
CA LYS A 66 -16.57 -5.18 -15.72
C LYS A 66 -18.07 -5.33 -15.52
N LEU A 67 -18.51 -5.83 -14.37
CA LEU A 67 -19.92 -6.00 -14.03
C LEU A 67 -20.58 -4.70 -13.55
N GLY A 68 -19.83 -3.62 -13.35
CA GLY A 68 -20.33 -2.36 -12.78
C GLY A 68 -20.75 -2.49 -11.31
N LYS A 69 -20.34 -3.55 -10.62
CA LYS A 69 -20.71 -3.85 -9.22
C LYS A 69 -19.57 -3.55 -8.24
N TYR A 70 -18.54 -2.83 -8.69
CA TYR A 70 -17.41 -2.50 -7.84
C TYR A 70 -17.81 -1.43 -6.82
N ASN A 71 -17.91 -1.83 -5.56
CA ASN A 71 -17.86 -0.95 -4.40
C ASN A 71 -16.99 -1.63 -3.33
N ASP A 72 -16.51 -0.86 -2.35
CA ASP A 72 -15.55 -1.38 -1.36
C ASP A 72 -16.16 -2.50 -0.50
N GLU A 73 -17.46 -2.42 -0.20
CA GLU A 73 -18.18 -3.42 0.59
C GLU A 73 -18.32 -4.75 -0.15
N THR A 74 -18.76 -4.72 -1.40
CA THR A 74 -18.93 -5.88 -2.30
C THR A 74 -17.58 -6.52 -2.58
N PHE A 75 -16.52 -5.73 -2.78
CA PHE A 75 -15.18 -6.28 -2.97
C PHE A 75 -14.71 -7.06 -1.73
N GLU A 76 -14.91 -6.52 -0.53
CA GLU A 76 -14.52 -7.21 0.71
C GLU A 76 -15.38 -8.44 1.00
N GLU A 77 -16.67 -8.43 0.68
CA GLU A 77 -17.54 -9.62 0.77
C GLU A 77 -17.09 -10.73 -0.18
N GLU A 78 -16.91 -10.42 -1.46
CA GLU A 78 -16.47 -11.40 -2.46
C GLU A 78 -15.05 -11.91 -2.17
N LYS A 79 -14.17 -11.06 -1.64
CA LYS A 79 -12.84 -11.46 -1.16
C LYS A 79 -12.92 -12.44 0.01
N ARG A 80 -13.89 -12.30 0.93
CA ARG A 80 -14.09 -13.27 2.01
C ARG A 80 -14.54 -14.63 1.46
N LYS A 81 -15.47 -14.63 0.50
CA LYS A 81 -15.93 -15.86 -0.18
C LYS A 81 -14.78 -16.55 -0.91
N LEU A 82 -14.02 -15.79 -1.70
CA LEU A 82 -12.84 -16.26 -2.42
C LEU A 82 -11.80 -16.90 -1.47
N LYS A 83 -11.58 -16.31 -0.29
CA LYS A 83 -10.68 -16.90 0.72
C LYS A 83 -11.20 -18.23 1.28
N GLN A 84 -12.52 -18.36 1.43
CA GLN A 84 -13.14 -19.61 1.91
C GLN A 84 -13.08 -20.70 0.84
N GLU A 85 -13.24 -20.35 -0.44
CA GLU A 85 -13.19 -21.31 -1.56
C GLU A 85 -11.79 -21.86 -1.83
N ILE A 86 -10.76 -21.04 -1.66
CA ILE A 86 -9.39 -21.38 -2.08
C ILE A 86 -8.66 -22.29 -1.07
N ASP A 87 -9.15 -22.42 0.17
CA ASP A 87 -8.59 -23.29 1.23
C ASP A 87 -7.03 -23.27 1.31
N LEU A 88 -6.43 -22.08 1.24
CA LEU A 88 -4.96 -21.85 1.28
C LEU A 88 -4.46 -21.19 2.57
#